data_AF-A0A5E4Y489-F1
#
_entry.id   AF-A0A5E4Y489-F1
#
_cell.length_a   1.000
_cell.length_b   1.000
_cell.length_c   1.000
_cell.angle_alpha   90.00
_cell.angle_beta   90.00
_cell.angle_gamma   90.00
#
_symmetry.space_group_name_H-M   'P 1'
#
loop_
_entity.id
_entity.type
_entity.pdbx_description
1 polymer ?
#
loop_
_entity_poly.entity_id
_entity_poly.type
_entity_poly.pdbx_seq_one_letter_code
_entity_poly.pdbx_strand_id
1 'polypeptide(L)' 'MKMIVIIDKQGQLVAAQESNENMRGQVAGIAAGPDQQAHVIDVPDDVIQLTDPSAFSSRIVSLVSRA' A
#
# COMPACT_ATOMS: atom_id res chain seq x y z
N MET A 1 3.76 -7.41 -8.52
CA MET A 1 2.30 -7.18 -8.45
C MET A 1 2.04 -5.71 -8.12
N LYS A 2 0.86 -5.12 -8.43
CA LYS A 2 0.52 -3.76 -7.98
C LYS A 2 -0.32 -3.77 -6.69
N MET A 3 -0.03 -2.84 -5.80
CA MET A 3 -0.77 -2.68 -4.54
C MET A 3 -1.08 -1.21 -4.31
N ILE A 4 -2.29 -0.94 -3.83
CA ILE A 4 -2.69 0.37 -3.32
C ILE A 4 -2.37 0.40 -1.84
N VAL A 5 -1.62 1.41 -1.41
CA VAL A 5 -1.24 1.57 -0.01
C VAL A 5 -1.60 2.98 0.46
N ILE A 6 -2.08 3.10 1.68
CA ILE A 6 -2.41 4.37 2.30
C ILE A 6 -1.39 4.68 3.38
N ILE A 7 -0.74 5.83 3.22
CA ILE A 7 0.27 6.36 4.14
C ILE A 7 -0.28 7.60 4.83
N ASP A 8 -0.10 7.72 6.14
CA ASP A 8 -0.43 8.96 6.85
C ASP A 8 0.69 10.03 6.74
N LYS A 9 0.43 11.25 7.20
CA LYS A 9 1.43 12.33 7.23
C LYS A 9 2.69 12.03 8.06
N GLN A 10 2.67 11.00 8.91
CA GLN A 10 3.82 10.55 9.70
C GLN A 10 4.62 9.46 8.97
N GLY A 11 4.21 9.08 7.76
CA GLY A 11 4.85 8.05 6.95
C GLY A 11 4.47 6.62 7.34
N GLN A 12 3.42 6.43 8.13
CA GLN A 12 2.97 5.11 8.57
C GLN A 12 1.98 4.48 7.60
N LEU A 13 2.10 3.16 7.40
CA LEU A 13 1.14 2.38 6.63
C LEU A 13 -0.16 2.20 7.43
N VAL A 14 -1.26 2.75 6.91
CA VAL A 14 -2.59 2.66 7.54
C VAL A 14 -3.42 1.55 6.91
N ALA A 15 -3.32 1.38 5.59
CA ALA A 15 -4.06 0.35 4.86
C ALA A 15 -3.28 -0.10 3.61
N ALA A 16 -3.48 -1.34 3.20
CA ALA A 16 -2.97 -1.88 1.96
C ALA A 16 -4.03 -2.76 1.31
N GLN A 17 -4.18 -2.66 0.00
CA GLN A 17 -5.09 -3.47 -0.79
C GLN A 17 -4.43 -3.85 -2.11
N GLU A 18 -4.49 -5.14 -2.44
CA GLU A 18 -4.03 -5.63 -3.73
C GLU A 18 -4.81 -4.97 -4.87
N SER A 19 -4.08 -4.42 -5.84
CA SER A 19 -4.69 -3.81 -7.01
C SER A 19 -4.98 -4.90 -8.03
N ASN A 20 -6.23 -5.32 -8.10
CA ASN A 20 -6.66 -6.23 -9.15
C ASN A 20 -6.92 -5.42 -10.43
N GLU A 21 -6.14 -5.63 -11.49
CA GLU A 21 -6.24 -4.85 -12.74
C GLU A 21 -7.61 -4.94 -13.41
N ASN A 22 -8.43 -5.95 -13.06
CA ASN A 22 -9.81 -6.09 -13.54
C ASN A 22 -10.79 -5.09 -12.88
N MET A 23 -10.36 -4.34 -11.86
CA MET A 23 -11.16 -3.30 -11.19
C MET A 23 -10.71 -1.88 -11.58
N ARG A 24 -10.29 -1.67 -12.84
CA ARG A 24 -10.01 -0.33 -13.39
C ARG A 24 -11.27 0.54 -13.31
N GLY A 25 -11.34 1.40 -12.28
CA GLY A 25 -12.43 2.34 -12.04
C GLY A 25 -13.13 2.17 -10.70
N GLN A 26 -12.94 1.04 -10.00
CA GLN A 26 -13.35 0.86 -8.61
C GLN A 26 -12.14 0.95 -7.70
N VAL A 27 -11.61 2.17 -7.53
CA VAL A 27 -10.92 2.52 -6.27
C VAL A 27 -12.01 2.77 -5.21
N ALA A 28 -12.89 1.78 -5.03
CA ALA A 28 -14.03 1.84 -4.15
C ALA A 28 -13.71 0.97 -2.95
N GLY A 29 -13.08 1.55 -1.92
CA GLY A 29 -12.82 0.82 -0.69
C GLY A 29 -11.91 1.53 0.29
N ILE A 30 -10.88 2.24 -0.19
CA ILE A 30 -10.00 2.99 0.70
C ILE A 30 -10.11 4.48 0.39
N ALA A 31 -11.02 5.14 1.09
CA ALA A 31 -10.98 6.60 1.22
C ALA A 31 -9.80 6.93 2.13
N ALA A 32 -8.78 7.59 1.59
CA ALA A 32 -7.76 8.21 2.41
C ALA A 32 -8.44 9.20 3.35
N GLY A 33 -8.28 8.99 4.66
CA GLY A 33 -8.74 9.93 5.67
C GLY A 33 -8.01 11.29 5.57
N PRO A 34 -8.40 12.28 6.38
CA PRO A 34 -7.63 13.51 6.49
C PRO A 34 -6.17 13.19 6.85
N ASP A 35 -5.23 13.87 6.19
CA ASP A 35 -3.79 13.64 6.30
C ASP A 35 -3.28 12.26 5.83
N GLN A 36 -4.06 11.54 5.02
CA GLN A 36 -3.63 10.29 4.40
C GLN A 36 -3.49 10.42 2.89
N GLN A 37 -2.58 9.66 2.30
CA GLN A 37 -2.32 9.64 0.86
C GLN A 37 -2.32 8.20 0.35
N ALA A 38 -2.98 7.98 -0.78
CA ALA A 38 -2.98 6.70 -1.47
C ALA A 38 -1.86 6.66 -2.52
N HIS A 39 -1.05 5.61 -2.48
CA HIS A 39 0.02 5.33 -3.44
C HIS A 39 -0.26 4.01 -4.14
N VAL A 40 0.07 3.94 -5.43
CA VAL A 40 0.07 2.67 -6.17
C VAL A 40 1.53 2.30 -6.37
N ILE A 41 1.95 1.18 -5.78
CA ILE A 41 3.33 0.70 -5.84
C ILE A 41 3.40 -0.68 -6.47
N ASP A 42 4.53 -0.97 -7.11
CA ASP A 42 4.89 -2.32 -7.50
C ASP A 42 5.51 -3.04 -6.29
N VAL A 43 4.83 -4.09 -5.84
CA VAL A 43 5.24 -4.90 -4.69
C VAL A 43 5.91 -6.18 -5.20
N PRO A 44 7.15 -6.46 -4.74
CA PRO A 44 7.83 -7.73 -4.97
C PRO A 44 7.14 -8.92 -4.28
N ASP A 45 7.26 -10.12 -4.87
CA ASP A 45 6.59 -11.33 -4.34
C ASP A 45 7.11 -11.76 -2.96
N ASP A 46 8.38 -11.44 -2.62
CA ASP A 46 8.95 -11.71 -1.30
C ASP A 46 8.31 -10.86 -0.20
N VAL A 47 7.83 -9.66 -0.54
CA VAL A 47 7.13 -8.79 0.41
C VAL A 47 5.72 -9.29 0.67
N ILE A 48 5.02 -9.80 -0.34
CA ILE A 48 3.64 -10.33 -0.21
C ILE A 48 3.61 -11.58 0.68
N GLN A 49 4.68 -12.38 0.64
CA GLN A 49 4.80 -13.60 1.46
C GLN A 49 5.15 -13.32 2.92
N LEU A 50 5.37 -12.06 3.31
CA LEU A 50 5.64 -11.71 4.71
C LEU A 50 4.37 -11.89 5.54
N THR A 51 4.45 -12.81 6.50
CA THR A 51 3.38 -13.06 7.47
C THR A 51 3.48 -12.16 8.71
N ASP A 52 4.65 -11.58 8.97
CA ASP A 52 4.83 -10.59 10.04
C ASP A 52 4.34 -9.21 9.58
N PRO A 53 3.29 -8.66 10.22
CA PRO A 53 2.75 -7.33 9.89
C PRO A 53 3.77 -6.20 10.02
N SER A 54 4.73 -6.33 10.95
CA SER A 54 5.75 -5.30 11.19
C SER A 54 6.80 -5.31 10.08
N ALA A 55 7.28 -6.49 9.70
CA ALA A 55 8.16 -6.64 8.54
C ALA A 55 7.49 -6.19 7.24
N PHE A 56 6.21 -6.54 7.04
CA PHE A 56 5.44 -6.13 5.87
C PHE A 56 5.32 -4.60 5.77
N SER A 57 4.84 -3.94 6.83
CA SER A 57 4.65 -2.48 6.84
C SER A 57 5.96 -1.73 6.62
N SER A 58 7.06 -2.15 7.25
CA SER A 58 8.38 -1.54 7.05
C SER A 58 8.86 -1.62 5.59
N ARG A 59 8.64 -2.77 4.93
CA ARG A 59 8.99 -2.95 3.51
C ARG A 59 8.15 -2.07 2.60
N ILE A 60 6.83 -2.01 2.83
CA ILE A 60 5.91 -1.18 2.05
C ILE A 60 6.27 0.30 2.16
N VAL A 61 6.51 0.82 3.37
CA VAL A 61 6.91 2.23 3.57
C VAL A 61 8.21 2.56 2.85
N SER A 62 9.17 1.62 2.84
CA SER A 62 10.42 1.77 2.10
C SER A 62 10.22 1.84 0.58
N LEU A 63 9.23 1.11 0.04
CA LEU A 63 8.90 1.15 -1.38
C LEU A 63 8.22 2.46 -1.78
N VAL A 64 7.30 2.97 -0.96
CA VAL A 64 6.65 4.26 -1.20
C VAL A 64 7.66 5.41 -1.19
N SER A 65 8.60 5.42 -0.25
CA SER A 65 9.63 6.46 -0.16
C SER A 65 10.61 6.49 -1.35
N ARG A 66 10.60 5.46 -2.20
CA ARG A 66 11.47 5.32 -3.38
C ARG A 66 10.75 5.61 -4.69
N ALA A 67 9.42 5.71 -4.68
CA ALA A 67 8.58 6.01 -5.83
C ALA A 67 8.39 7.54 -5.98
#